data_AF-A0A8T4GFE3-F1
#
_entry.id   AF-A0A8T4GFE3-F1
#
_cell.length_a   1.000
_cell.length_b   1.000
_cell.length_c   1.000
_cell.angle_alpha   90.00
_cell.angle_beta   90.00
_cell.angle_gamma   90.00
#
_symmetry.space_group_name_H-M   'P 1'
#
loop_
_entity.id
_entity.type
_entity.pdbx_description
1 polymer ?
#
loop_
_entity_poly.entity_id
_entity_poly.type
_entity_poly.pdbx_seq_one_letter_code
_entity_poly.pdbx_strand_id
1 'polypeptide(L)'
;MSDRSGSSDSLDDGTSEGIDGFGDRAPSDTDGPSRTGRLDSEVRQGSPYTESQVIMPTVKVVAPFAFTYGLFVTFHGGGSPGGGFQGGAIMAAVVFMIAFAFGIEATREWLANTVVVGLAVGGTLVFAGIGIVTMTQGGAFLQYELLPVPLSRINRVTYGMEAVEILGIASIVSGVLMGLFFLLARGFSSEGGASGTGDSTARTDGGDDR
;
A
#
# COMPACT_ATOMS: atom_id res chain seq x y z
N MET A 1 45.88 56.17 -18.63
CA MET A 1 46.47 57.31 -19.35
C MET A 1 45.46 57.72 -20.41
N SER A 2 44.63 58.72 -20.08
CA SER A 2 43.77 59.55 -20.96
C SER A 2 42.79 60.33 -20.07
N ASP A 3 43.27 61.43 -19.49
CA ASP A 3 42.41 62.53 -19.05
C ASP A 3 41.75 63.18 -20.27
N ARG A 4 40.52 63.69 -20.11
CA ARG A 4 40.24 65.14 -20.25
C ARG A 4 38.75 65.48 -20.32
N SER A 5 38.51 66.71 -19.86
CA SER A 5 37.34 67.58 -20.02
C SER A 5 36.22 67.33 -19.02
N GLY A 6 35.68 68.34 -18.35
CA GLY A 6 35.81 69.78 -18.56
C GLY A 6 34.55 70.42 -17.99
N SER A 7 34.77 71.44 -17.17
CA SER A 7 33.84 72.23 -16.37
C SER A 7 32.72 72.97 -17.13
N SER A 8 31.56 73.07 -16.49
CA SER A 8 30.63 74.22 -16.52
C SER A 8 29.64 74.03 -15.34
N ASP A 9 29.80 74.67 -14.18
CA ASP A 9 29.60 76.09 -13.86
C ASP A 9 28.14 76.55 -14.08
N SER A 10 27.39 76.67 -12.98
CA SER A 10 26.32 77.66 -12.79
C SER A 10 25.88 77.68 -11.32
N LEU A 11 26.12 78.85 -10.73
CA LEU A 11 25.77 79.32 -9.39
C LEU A 11 24.30 79.80 -9.36
N ASP A 12 23.61 79.56 -8.25
CA ASP A 12 22.44 80.32 -7.76
C ASP A 12 22.29 79.96 -6.26
N ASP A 13 22.85 80.73 -5.33
CA ASP A 13 22.28 81.88 -4.59
C ASP A 13 21.03 81.55 -3.74
N GLY A 14 21.02 82.01 -2.48
CA GLY A 14 19.82 81.96 -1.63
C GLY A 14 19.99 81.41 -0.20
N THR A 15 20.79 82.11 0.58
CA THR A 15 20.70 82.34 2.04
C THR A 15 19.50 81.76 2.84
N SER A 16 19.82 81.08 3.96
CA SER A 16 19.19 81.24 5.29
C SER A 16 19.96 80.47 6.35
N GLU A 17 20.70 81.19 7.21
CA GLU A 17 21.27 80.69 8.47
C GLU A 17 20.16 80.53 9.53
N GLY A 18 20.24 79.49 10.37
CA GLY A 18 19.33 79.34 11.50
C GLY A 18 19.43 78.05 12.30
N ILE A 19 20.47 77.97 13.13
CA ILE A 19 20.51 77.40 14.50
C ILE A 19 20.69 75.89 14.71
N ASP A 20 21.79 75.62 15.41
CA ASP A 20 22.38 74.43 16.00
C ASP A 20 21.45 73.43 16.71
N GLY A 21 21.74 72.15 16.50
CA GLY A 21 21.21 71.02 17.27
C GLY A 21 22.00 69.73 17.00
N PHE A 22 23.02 69.50 17.82
CA PHE A 22 23.92 68.34 17.84
C PHE A 22 23.15 66.99 17.96
N GLY A 23 23.47 66.01 17.11
CA GLY A 23 23.00 64.62 17.25
C GLY A 23 23.46 63.73 16.08
N ASP A 24 24.05 62.59 16.39
CA ASP A 24 24.89 61.73 15.55
C ASP A 24 24.33 61.21 14.21
N ARG A 25 25.27 60.86 13.32
CA ARG A 25 25.07 60.26 11.99
C ARG A 25 24.73 58.76 12.03
N ALA A 26 24.02 58.36 10.97
CA ALA A 26 24.08 57.10 10.18
C ALA A 26 22.92 56.09 10.36
N PRO A 27 22.61 55.25 9.35
CA PRO A 27 21.65 55.56 8.29
C PRO A 27 20.45 54.60 8.23
N SER A 28 19.47 55.00 7.42
CA SER A 28 18.23 54.31 7.05
C SER A 28 18.38 52.82 6.72
N ASP A 29 17.72 51.98 7.51
CA ASP A 29 17.25 50.67 7.06
C ASP A 29 15.72 50.71 6.94
N THR A 30 15.28 50.60 5.69
CA THR A 30 13.90 50.37 5.31
C THR A 30 13.39 49.07 5.91
N ASP A 31 12.41 49.15 6.82
CA ASP A 31 11.64 48.00 7.29
C ASP A 31 10.77 47.44 6.15
N GLY A 32 11.36 46.55 5.35
CA GLY A 32 10.63 45.66 4.47
C GLY A 32 9.94 44.57 5.30
N PRO A 33 8.73 44.10 4.91
CA PRO A 33 7.99 43.13 5.69
C PRO A 33 8.81 41.84 5.83
N SER A 34 9.08 41.50 7.10
CA SER A 34 9.77 40.30 7.53
C SER A 34 8.99 39.08 7.05
N ARG A 35 9.45 38.51 5.92
CA ARG A 35 9.14 37.15 5.46
C ARG A 35 9.70 36.16 6.49
N THR A 36 9.02 36.06 7.63
CA THR A 36 9.12 34.89 8.49
C THR A 36 8.38 33.78 7.75
N GLY A 37 9.17 32.98 7.05
CA GLY A 37 8.76 31.72 6.47
C GLY A 37 8.14 30.86 7.55
N ARG A 38 6.82 30.99 7.67
CA ARG A 38 5.96 30.02 8.32
C ARG A 38 6.31 28.69 7.66
N LEU A 39 6.77 27.77 8.49
CA LEU A 39 7.00 26.39 8.15
C LEU A 39 5.64 25.77 7.81
N ASP A 40 5.11 26.12 6.64
CA ASP A 40 4.04 25.39 5.97
C ASP A 40 4.68 24.16 5.32
N SER A 41 5.41 23.38 6.12
CA SER A 41 5.86 22.04 5.80
C SER A 41 4.88 21.00 6.33
N GLU A 42 3.63 21.40 6.62
CA GLU A 42 2.47 20.64 6.16
C GLU A 42 2.46 20.64 4.62
N VAL A 43 3.50 20.01 4.05
CA VAL A 43 3.29 19.14 2.91
C VAL A 43 2.18 18.22 3.38
N ARG A 44 0.94 18.62 3.08
CA ARG A 44 -0.10 17.70 2.67
C ARG A 44 0.64 16.66 1.86
N GLN A 45 0.90 15.51 2.48
CA GLN A 45 1.12 14.29 1.75
C GLN A 45 -0.15 14.20 0.91
N GLY A 46 -0.07 14.75 -0.30
CA GLY A 46 -1.16 14.67 -1.26
C GLY A 46 -1.55 13.21 -1.28
N SER A 47 -2.85 12.94 -1.15
CA SER A 47 -3.41 11.59 -1.22
C SER A 47 -2.49 10.72 -2.08
N PRO A 48 -1.79 9.71 -1.52
CA PRO A 48 -0.89 8.87 -2.30
C PRO A 48 -1.62 8.23 -3.50
N TYR A 49 -2.95 8.21 -3.44
CA TYR A 49 -3.88 7.98 -4.53
C TYR A 49 -4.22 9.30 -5.21
N THR A 50 -3.28 9.85 -5.97
CA THR A 50 -3.67 10.75 -7.05
C THR A 50 -4.40 9.88 -8.06
N GLU A 51 -5.66 10.21 -8.32
CA GLU A 51 -6.50 9.51 -9.29
C GLU A 51 -5.82 9.50 -10.67
N SER A 52 -5.00 8.47 -10.92
CA SER A 52 -4.30 8.33 -12.18
C SER A 52 -5.32 8.08 -13.29
N GLN A 53 -5.46 9.08 -14.16
CA GLN A 53 -6.36 9.07 -15.32
C GLN A 53 -6.03 7.96 -16.32
N VAL A 54 -4.86 7.32 -16.19
CA VAL A 54 -4.43 6.21 -17.07
C VAL A 54 -4.47 4.89 -16.33
N ILE A 55 -3.93 4.80 -15.11
CA ILE A 55 -3.77 3.52 -14.40
C ILE A 55 -5.12 2.93 -14.02
N MET A 56 -6.02 3.71 -13.41
CA MET A 56 -7.32 3.18 -12.96
C MET A 56 -8.19 2.67 -14.11
N PRO A 57 -8.37 3.40 -15.23
CA PRO A 57 -9.11 2.87 -16.38
C PRO A 57 -8.45 1.63 -16.98
N THR A 58 -7.12 1.61 -17.06
CA THR A 58 -6.38 0.46 -17.59
C THR A 58 -6.62 -0.78 -16.73
N VAL A 59 -6.52 -0.67 -15.40
CA VAL A 59 -6.77 -1.80 -14.49
C VAL A 59 -8.23 -2.26 -14.55
N LYS A 60 -9.21 -1.34 -14.64
CA LYS A 60 -10.63 -1.71 -14.82
C LYS A 60 -10.87 -2.57 -16.07
N VAL A 61 -10.14 -2.29 -17.15
CA VAL A 61 -10.24 -3.07 -18.39
C VAL A 61 -9.43 -4.37 -18.28
N VAL A 62 -8.18 -4.32 -17.82
CA VAL A 62 -7.25 -5.46 -17.86
C VAL A 62 -7.55 -6.51 -16.79
N ALA A 63 -7.93 -6.11 -15.57
CA ALA A 63 -8.17 -7.01 -14.45
C ALA A 63 -9.16 -8.15 -14.76
N PRO A 64 -10.34 -7.93 -15.36
CA PRO A 64 -11.26 -9.03 -15.68
C PRO A 64 -10.67 -10.02 -16.71
N PHE A 65 -9.92 -9.55 -17.71
CA PHE A 65 -9.26 -10.44 -18.67
C PHE A 65 -8.13 -11.23 -18.02
N ALA A 66 -7.30 -10.58 -17.21
CA ALA A 66 -6.22 -11.24 -16.47
C ALA A 66 -6.76 -12.27 -15.47
N PHE A 67 -7.88 -11.98 -14.79
CA PHE A 67 -8.54 -12.91 -13.88
C PHE A 67 -9.10 -14.12 -14.64
N THR A 68 -9.77 -13.88 -15.78
CA THR A 68 -10.29 -14.94 -16.65
C THR A 68 -9.15 -15.81 -17.20
N TYR A 69 -8.02 -15.20 -17.55
CA TYR A 69 -6.83 -15.93 -17.96
C TYR A 69 -6.27 -16.79 -16.81
N GLY A 70 -6.22 -16.26 -15.58
CA GLY A 70 -5.86 -17.03 -14.39
C GLY A 70 -6.75 -18.26 -14.19
N LEU A 71 -8.06 -18.10 -14.32
CA LEU A 71 -9.01 -19.22 -14.28
C LEU A 71 -8.78 -20.21 -15.41
N PHE A 72 -8.53 -19.74 -16.63
CA PHE A 72 -8.21 -20.60 -17.78
C PHE A 72 -6.98 -21.46 -17.51
N VAL A 73 -5.89 -20.86 -17.00
CA VAL A 73 -4.64 -21.56 -16.63
C VAL A 73 -4.89 -22.56 -15.50
N THR A 74 -5.72 -22.22 -14.52
CA THR A 74 -6.13 -23.14 -13.44
C THR A 74 -6.87 -24.36 -13.99
N PHE A 75 -7.81 -24.17 -14.92
CA PHE A 75 -8.62 -25.27 -15.47
C PHE A 75 -7.90 -26.14 -16.52
N HIS A 76 -6.83 -25.65 -17.14
CA HIS A 76 -6.12 -26.36 -18.22
C HIS A 76 -4.74 -26.92 -17.81
N GLY A 77 -4.49 -27.08 -16.50
CA GLY A 77 -3.23 -27.61 -15.98
C GLY A 77 -2.91 -29.05 -16.40
N GLY A 78 -3.93 -29.91 -16.52
CA GLY A 78 -3.73 -31.34 -16.80
C GLY A 78 -3.18 -31.67 -18.20
N GLY A 79 -3.30 -30.75 -19.17
CA GLY A 79 -2.90 -30.97 -20.56
C GLY A 79 -1.97 -29.91 -21.14
N SER A 80 -1.56 -28.91 -20.36
CA SER A 80 -0.71 -27.80 -20.82
C SER A 80 0.28 -27.36 -19.73
N PRO A 81 1.38 -26.68 -20.08
CA PRO A 81 2.22 -26.01 -19.09
C PRO A 81 1.37 -24.99 -18.33
N GLY A 82 1.07 -25.27 -17.07
CA GLY A 82 0.05 -24.52 -16.35
C GLY A 82 -0.31 -25.16 -15.02
N GLY A 83 -1.45 -24.77 -14.47
CA GLY A 83 -2.00 -25.42 -13.28
C GLY A 83 -2.59 -24.49 -12.23
N GLY A 84 -3.03 -25.11 -11.14
CA GLY A 84 -3.64 -24.45 -9.99
C GLY A 84 -2.66 -23.50 -9.31
N PHE A 85 -1.38 -23.86 -9.24
CA PHE A 85 -0.35 -22.98 -8.69
C PHE A 85 -0.21 -21.69 -9.50
N GLN A 86 -0.01 -21.81 -10.81
CA GLN A 86 0.23 -20.65 -11.68
C GLN A 86 -1.03 -19.78 -11.81
N GLY A 87 -2.19 -20.41 -12.02
CA GLY A 87 -3.46 -19.68 -12.09
C GLY A 87 -3.82 -19.03 -10.76
N GLY A 88 -3.55 -19.68 -9.62
CA GLY A 88 -3.66 -19.12 -8.27
C GLY A 88 -2.78 -17.88 -8.08
N ALA A 89 -1.55 -17.90 -8.59
CA ALA A 89 -0.64 -16.76 -8.56
C ALA A 89 -1.14 -15.60 -9.44
N ILE A 90 -1.67 -15.89 -10.63
CA ILE A 90 -2.26 -14.87 -11.51
C ILE A 90 -3.47 -14.21 -10.83
N MET A 91 -4.37 -15.00 -10.22
CA MET A 91 -5.52 -14.47 -9.49
C MET A 91 -5.10 -13.56 -8.31
N ALA A 92 -4.04 -13.91 -7.57
CA ALA A 92 -3.47 -13.03 -6.55
C ALA A 92 -2.88 -11.74 -7.16
N ALA A 93 -2.16 -11.85 -8.27
CA ALA A 93 -1.59 -10.70 -8.97
C ALA A 93 -2.66 -9.71 -9.46
N VAL A 94 -3.84 -10.20 -9.86
CA VAL A 94 -4.98 -9.32 -10.18
C VAL A 94 -5.42 -8.51 -8.96
N VAL A 95 -5.47 -9.12 -7.78
CA VAL A 95 -5.77 -8.39 -6.54
C VAL A 95 -4.68 -7.37 -6.22
N PHE A 96 -3.41 -7.69 -6.44
CA PHE A 96 -2.31 -6.72 -6.28
C PHE A 96 -2.45 -5.54 -7.23
N MET A 97 -2.82 -5.81 -8.48
CA MET A 97 -3.07 -4.77 -9.49
C MET A 97 -4.19 -3.81 -9.07
N ILE A 98 -5.29 -4.34 -8.52
CA ILE A 98 -6.38 -3.54 -7.96
C ILE A 98 -5.88 -2.73 -6.75
N ALA A 99 -5.12 -3.35 -5.84
CA ALA A 99 -4.56 -2.69 -4.67
C ALA A 99 -3.62 -1.54 -5.01
N PHE A 100 -2.79 -1.66 -6.06
CA PHE A 100 -1.92 -0.58 -6.51
C PHE A 100 -2.68 0.53 -7.26
N ALA A 101 -3.78 0.21 -7.93
CA ALA A 101 -4.55 1.19 -8.70
C ALA A 101 -5.56 1.98 -7.86
N PHE A 102 -6.24 1.31 -6.92
CA PHE A 102 -7.33 1.89 -6.12
C PHE A 102 -6.99 2.05 -4.65
N GLY A 103 -5.87 1.45 -4.22
CA GLY A 103 -5.36 1.55 -2.87
C GLY A 103 -5.49 0.29 -2.05
N ILE A 104 -4.47 0.06 -1.24
CA ILE A 104 -4.29 -1.18 -0.49
C ILE A 104 -5.36 -1.32 0.57
N GLU A 105 -5.64 -0.27 1.35
CA GLU A 105 -6.63 -0.33 2.43
C GLU A 105 -8.06 -0.46 1.85
N ALA A 106 -8.40 0.31 0.82
CA ALA A 106 -9.69 0.17 0.13
C ALA A 106 -9.88 -1.24 -0.46
N THR A 107 -8.84 -1.83 -1.05
CA THR A 107 -8.89 -3.19 -1.59
C THR A 107 -9.00 -4.24 -0.49
N ARG A 108 -8.34 -4.02 0.65
CA ARG A 108 -8.44 -4.89 1.83
C ARG A 108 -9.81 -4.81 2.50
N GLU A 109 -10.44 -3.64 2.54
CA GLU A 109 -11.81 -3.48 3.03
C GLU A 109 -12.82 -4.15 2.09
N TRP A 110 -12.62 -4.00 0.78
CA TRP A 110 -13.40 -4.70 -0.23
C TRP A 110 -13.24 -6.22 -0.14
N LEU A 111 -12.01 -6.70 0.05
CA LEU A 111 -11.71 -8.12 0.19
C LEU A 111 -11.72 -8.54 1.66
N ALA A 112 -12.89 -8.93 2.15
CA ALA A 112 -13.05 -9.39 3.53
C ALA A 112 -11.95 -10.38 3.94
N ASN A 113 -11.30 -10.14 5.09
CA ASN A 113 -10.21 -10.97 5.59
C ASN A 113 -10.57 -12.47 5.65
N THR A 114 -11.85 -12.76 5.92
CA THR A 114 -12.42 -14.11 5.91
C THR A 114 -12.27 -14.81 4.55
N VAL A 115 -12.31 -14.09 3.43
CA VAL A 115 -12.10 -14.66 2.09
C VAL A 115 -10.66 -15.11 1.92
N VAL A 116 -9.69 -14.27 2.27
CA VAL A 116 -8.26 -14.59 2.15
C VAL A 116 -7.89 -15.81 3.02
N VAL A 117 -8.31 -15.79 4.29
CA VAL A 117 -8.10 -16.91 5.21
C VAL A 117 -8.89 -18.15 4.74
N GLY A 118 -10.13 -17.95 4.29
CA GLY A 118 -10.99 -19.02 3.80
C GLY A 118 -10.44 -19.73 2.56
N LEU A 119 -9.77 -19.01 1.65
CA LEU A 119 -9.08 -19.59 0.50
C LEU A 119 -7.91 -20.48 0.95
N ALA A 120 -7.06 -19.97 1.85
CA ALA A 120 -5.90 -20.71 2.34
C ALA A 120 -6.28 -21.96 3.16
N VAL A 121 -7.15 -21.77 4.15
CA VAL A 121 -7.61 -22.86 5.04
C VAL A 121 -8.52 -23.80 4.28
N GLY A 122 -9.49 -23.27 3.52
CA GLY A 122 -10.43 -24.07 2.74
C GLY A 122 -9.73 -24.92 1.69
N GLY A 123 -8.79 -24.34 0.94
CA GLY A 123 -7.98 -25.11 -0.02
C GLY A 123 -7.14 -26.20 0.66
N THR A 124 -6.57 -25.92 1.83
CA THR A 124 -5.82 -26.91 2.63
C THR A 124 -6.73 -28.05 3.09
N LEU A 125 -7.94 -27.73 3.57
CA LEU A 125 -8.93 -28.73 4.00
C LEU A 125 -9.42 -29.58 2.82
N VAL A 126 -9.63 -28.99 1.64
CA VAL A 126 -10.00 -29.73 0.42
C VAL A 126 -8.87 -30.68 0.01
N PHE A 127 -7.63 -30.20 -0.03
CA PHE A 127 -6.45 -31.01 -0.35
C PHE A 127 -6.31 -32.20 0.61
N ALA A 128 -6.34 -31.93 1.92
CA ALA A 128 -6.25 -32.96 2.94
C ALA A 128 -7.44 -33.92 2.89
N GLY A 129 -8.66 -33.40 2.69
CA GLY A 129 -9.89 -34.17 2.61
C GLY A 129 -9.87 -35.17 1.46
N ILE A 130 -9.46 -34.75 0.26
CA ILE A 130 -9.34 -35.65 -0.91
C ILE A 130 -8.36 -36.79 -0.60
N GLY A 131 -7.20 -36.48 -0.03
CA GLY A 131 -6.22 -37.51 0.32
C GLY A 131 -6.69 -38.44 1.44
N ILE A 132 -7.34 -37.92 2.49
CA ILE A 132 -7.92 -38.74 3.57
C ILE A 132 -9.00 -39.68 3.03
N VAL A 133 -9.87 -39.20 2.14
CA VAL A 133 -10.91 -40.04 1.50
C VAL A 133 -10.28 -41.24 0.80
N THR A 134 -9.19 -41.04 0.04
CA THR A 134 -8.49 -42.17 -0.61
C THR A 134 -7.88 -43.16 0.39
N MET A 135 -7.42 -42.69 1.55
CA MET A 135 -6.90 -43.55 2.61
C MET A 135 -8.00 -44.37 3.31
N THR A 136 -9.19 -43.80 3.51
CA THR A 136 -10.33 -44.55 4.09
C THR A 136 -10.79 -45.71 3.22
N GLN A 137 -10.46 -45.69 1.93
CA GLN A 137 -10.72 -46.78 0.97
C GLN A 137 -9.60 -47.84 0.94
N GLY A 138 -8.63 -47.77 1.87
CA GLY A 138 -7.48 -48.68 1.94
C GLY A 138 -6.33 -48.31 0.99
N GLY A 139 -6.36 -47.12 0.40
CA GLY A 139 -5.32 -46.60 -0.50
C GLY A 139 -4.23 -45.80 0.19
N ALA A 140 -3.23 -45.40 -0.60
CA ALA A 140 -2.28 -44.36 -0.22
C ALA A 140 -2.92 -42.96 -0.31
N PHE A 141 -2.30 -41.97 0.35
CA PHE A 141 -2.72 -40.57 0.27
C PHE A 141 -2.68 -40.07 -1.19
N LEU A 142 -3.79 -39.48 -1.65
CA LEU A 142 -4.01 -39.01 -3.03
C LEU A 142 -3.98 -40.13 -4.08
N GLN A 143 -4.29 -41.38 -3.69
CA GLN A 143 -4.48 -42.46 -4.65
C GLN A 143 -5.85 -42.34 -5.34
N TYR A 144 -5.91 -41.48 -6.37
CA TYR A 144 -7.13 -41.08 -7.06
C TYR A 144 -7.92 -42.25 -7.67
N GLU A 145 -7.27 -43.39 -7.94
CA GLU A 145 -7.93 -44.61 -8.44
C GLU A 145 -9.00 -45.13 -7.49
N LEU A 146 -8.93 -44.78 -6.21
CA LEU A 146 -9.85 -45.23 -5.15
C LEU A 146 -10.89 -44.18 -4.77
N LEU A 147 -10.97 -43.05 -5.47
CA LEU A 147 -12.03 -42.06 -5.24
C LEU A 147 -13.42 -42.70 -5.43
N PRO A 148 -14.37 -42.52 -4.47
CA PRO A 148 -15.71 -43.11 -4.52
C PRO A 148 -16.65 -42.31 -5.45
N VAL A 149 -16.20 -42.06 -6.68
CA VAL A 149 -16.98 -41.37 -7.72
C VAL A 149 -17.37 -42.35 -8.83
N PRO A 150 -18.58 -42.25 -9.41
CA PRO A 150 -19.08 -43.18 -10.42
C PRO A 150 -18.47 -42.90 -11.80
N LEU A 151 -17.15 -42.95 -11.90
CA LEU A 151 -16.36 -42.71 -13.12
C LEU A 151 -15.45 -43.90 -13.42
N SER A 152 -15.06 -44.05 -14.69
CA SER A 152 -14.06 -45.04 -15.09
C SER A 152 -12.71 -44.76 -14.40
N ARG A 153 -11.86 -45.79 -14.21
CA ARG A 153 -10.59 -45.64 -13.48
C ARG A 153 -9.73 -44.51 -14.04
N ILE A 154 -9.58 -44.43 -15.36
CA ILE A 154 -8.80 -43.38 -16.03
C ILE A 154 -9.39 -42.00 -15.72
N ASN A 155 -10.72 -41.87 -15.81
CA ASN A 155 -11.39 -40.61 -15.53
C ASN A 155 -11.25 -40.21 -14.05
N ARG A 156 -11.28 -41.16 -13.10
CA ARG A 156 -11.07 -40.85 -11.68
C ARG A 156 -9.73 -40.19 -11.39
N VAL A 157 -8.67 -40.65 -12.04
CA VAL A 157 -7.33 -40.09 -11.84
C VAL A 157 -7.25 -38.67 -12.39
N THR A 158 -7.71 -38.44 -13.62
CA THR A 158 -7.72 -37.11 -14.24
C THR A 158 -8.56 -36.12 -13.43
N TYR A 159 -9.83 -36.45 -13.16
CA TYR A 159 -10.71 -35.57 -12.40
C TYR A 159 -10.26 -35.40 -10.94
N GLY A 160 -9.64 -36.42 -10.34
CA GLY A 160 -9.07 -36.34 -9.00
C GLY A 160 -7.91 -35.33 -8.93
N MET A 161 -6.99 -35.38 -9.89
CA MET A 161 -5.88 -34.42 -10.00
C MET A 161 -6.40 -33.00 -10.26
N GLU A 162 -7.31 -32.84 -11.23
CA GLU A 162 -7.93 -31.55 -11.53
C GLU A 162 -8.64 -30.96 -10.31
N ALA A 163 -9.40 -31.77 -9.57
CA ALA A 163 -10.10 -31.31 -8.37
C ALA A 163 -9.13 -30.82 -7.28
N VAL A 164 -8.05 -31.57 -7.01
CA VAL A 164 -7.02 -31.16 -6.04
C VAL A 164 -6.35 -29.86 -6.47
N GLU A 165 -6.04 -29.75 -7.74
CA GLU A 165 -5.32 -28.62 -8.29
C GLU A 165 -6.18 -27.35 -8.30
N ILE A 166 -7.41 -27.45 -8.79
CA ILE A 166 -8.35 -26.33 -8.93
C ILE A 166 -8.88 -25.89 -7.56
N LEU A 167 -9.37 -26.83 -6.75
CA LEU A 167 -10.08 -26.48 -5.50
C LEU A 167 -9.13 -26.37 -4.31
N GLY A 168 -8.07 -27.19 -4.28
CA GLY A 168 -7.06 -27.17 -3.24
C GLY A 168 -5.97 -26.16 -3.53
N ILE A 169 -5.07 -26.50 -4.45
CA ILE A 169 -3.81 -25.78 -4.67
C ILE A 169 -4.04 -24.34 -5.12
N ALA A 170 -4.93 -24.08 -6.09
CA ALA A 170 -5.18 -22.71 -6.55
C ALA A 170 -5.71 -21.80 -5.44
N SER A 171 -6.65 -22.30 -4.63
CA SER A 171 -7.19 -21.60 -3.46
C SER A 171 -6.09 -21.31 -2.42
N ILE A 172 -5.25 -22.29 -2.11
CA ILE A 172 -4.13 -22.12 -1.16
C ILE A 172 -3.19 -21.02 -1.66
N VAL A 173 -2.76 -21.11 -2.92
CA VAL A 173 -1.78 -20.19 -3.49
C VAL A 173 -2.34 -18.76 -3.54
N SER A 174 -3.57 -18.58 -4.02
CA SER A 174 -4.22 -17.27 -4.02
C SER A 174 -4.35 -16.70 -2.60
N GLY A 175 -4.87 -17.49 -1.66
CA GLY A 175 -5.07 -17.05 -0.27
C GLY A 175 -3.76 -16.70 0.43
N VAL A 176 -2.73 -17.52 0.30
CA VAL A 176 -1.42 -17.27 0.90
C VAL A 176 -0.76 -16.04 0.29
N LEU A 177 -0.77 -15.87 -1.03
CA LEU A 177 -0.16 -14.71 -1.68
C LEU A 177 -0.89 -13.41 -1.33
N MET A 178 -2.23 -13.41 -1.32
CA MET A 178 -3.02 -12.26 -0.87
C MET A 178 -2.77 -11.96 0.60
N GLY A 179 -2.74 -12.97 1.47
CA GLY A 179 -2.46 -12.82 2.89
C GLY A 179 -1.08 -12.23 3.16
N LEU A 180 -0.05 -12.75 2.49
CA LEU A 180 1.31 -12.23 2.57
C LEU A 180 1.39 -10.79 2.06
N PHE A 181 0.73 -10.48 0.93
CA PHE A 181 0.69 -9.12 0.40
C PHE A 181 0.12 -8.12 1.41
N PHE A 182 -1.05 -8.41 1.99
CA PHE A 182 -1.66 -7.50 2.98
C PHE A 182 -0.89 -7.46 4.29
N LEU A 183 -0.26 -8.56 4.70
CA LEU A 183 0.58 -8.59 5.90
C LEU A 183 1.82 -7.71 5.73
N LEU A 184 2.49 -7.80 4.58
CA LEU A 184 3.63 -6.95 4.26
C LEU A 184 3.24 -5.48 4.10
N ALA A 185 2.09 -5.20 3.48
CA ALA A 185 1.63 -3.84 3.25
C ALA A 185 1.25 -3.09 4.53
N ARG A 186 0.89 -3.79 5.62
CA ARG A 186 0.64 -3.18 6.94
C ARG A 186 1.92 -2.68 7.62
N GLY A 187 3.09 -3.19 7.23
CA GLY A 187 4.35 -2.93 7.91
C GLY A 187 4.44 -3.61 9.28
N PHE A 188 5.65 -4.00 9.69
CA PHE A 188 5.89 -4.54 11.03
C PHE A 188 5.98 -3.38 12.03
N SER A 189 4.84 -2.85 12.48
CA SER A 189 4.83 -1.96 13.63
C SER A 189 5.25 -2.77 14.86
N SER A 190 6.42 -2.43 15.41
CA SER A 190 7.00 -3.03 16.61
C SER A 190 5.99 -3.04 17.78
N GLU A 191 5.33 -4.16 18.02
CA GLU A 191 4.69 -4.47 19.31
C GLU A 191 5.77 -4.79 20.35
N GLY A 192 6.51 -3.75 20.72
CA GLY A 192 7.55 -3.77 21.74
C GLY A 192 7.61 -2.42 22.42
N GLY A 193 6.61 -2.10 23.23
CA GLY A 193 6.67 -0.95 24.13
C GLY A 193 5.34 -0.26 24.41
N ALA A 194 4.55 -0.81 25.34
CA ALA A 194 3.59 -0.02 26.13
C ALA A 194 3.10 -0.79 27.37
N SER A 195 4.04 -1.30 28.18
CA SER A 195 3.80 -1.53 29.61
C SER A 195 4.44 -0.38 30.38
N GLY A 196 3.80 0.76 30.36
CA GLY A 196 4.14 1.95 31.14
C GLY A 196 2.84 2.60 31.63
N THR A 197 1.98 1.78 32.23
CA THR A 197 0.77 2.23 32.92
C THR A 197 1.17 3.15 34.06
N GLY A 198 0.49 4.30 34.11
CA GLY A 198 0.91 5.46 34.87
C GLY A 198 0.81 5.35 36.38
N ASP A 199 1.49 6.29 37.03
CA ASP A 199 1.11 6.79 38.33
C ASP A 199 0.89 8.30 38.20
N SER A 200 -0.38 8.67 37.96
CA SER A 200 -0.88 10.02 38.23
C SER A 200 -1.58 9.96 39.57
N THR A 201 -0.83 10.01 40.66
CA THR A 201 -1.39 10.25 41.98
C THR A 201 -1.60 11.74 42.16
N ALA A 202 -2.88 12.10 42.10
CA ALA A 202 -3.41 13.37 42.55
C ALA A 202 -2.94 13.71 43.98
N ARG A 203 -2.49 14.96 44.18
CA ARG A 203 -2.63 15.66 45.47
C ARG A 203 -3.07 17.09 45.19
N THR A 204 -4.39 17.24 45.29
CA THR A 204 -5.18 18.40 45.69
C THR A 204 -4.40 19.63 46.14
N ASP A 205 -4.61 20.70 45.36
CA ASP A 205 -5.08 22.03 45.78
C ASP A 205 -5.26 22.26 47.29
N GLY A 206 -4.65 23.35 47.76
CA GLY A 206 -4.68 23.81 49.15
C GLY A 206 -4.02 25.17 49.22
N GLY A 207 -4.75 26.21 48.83
CA GLY A 207 -4.39 27.59 49.15
C GLY A 207 -4.50 27.85 50.65
N ASP A 208 -3.59 28.67 51.18
CA ASP A 208 -3.93 29.64 52.22
C ASP A 208 -2.89 30.77 52.20
N ASP A 209 -3.41 32.00 52.23
CA ASP A 209 -2.70 33.26 52.31
C ASP A 209 -2.09 33.44 53.71
N ARG A 210 -0.81 33.85 53.82
CA ARG A 210 -0.27 34.88 54.76
C ARG A 210 1.15 35.29 54.37
#